data_AF-A0A413WK08-F1
#
_entry.id   AF-A0A413WK08-F1
#
_cell.length_a   1.000
_cell.length_b   1.000
_cell.length_c   1.000
_cell.angle_alpha   90.00
_cell.angle_beta   90.00
_cell.angle_gamma   90.00
#
_symmetry.space_group_name_H-M   'P 1'
#
loop_
_entity.id
_entity.type
_entity.pdbx_description
1 polymer ?
#
loop_
_entity_poly.entity_id
_entity_poly.type
_entity_poly.pdbx_seq_one_letter_code
_entity_poly.pdbx_strand_id
1 'polypeptide(L)'
;MKWDWYTRPEENVHIDKRYEDAYTYWLEQLTTSKVTKIIVERDFMYGSLTLDYEQLEREPQKMGHYFVTRDFLWTIGFDELYCETVATKQYDTPIEAFYDLLAEKMDFYFHGIDEYEERLMMTQREMSGQVPPEFMNEIFGLRNEIERWSDTVVPYRELLMAGREAFLNINLDDLNAYRLATYRVNRLLTLIEHYQEDVIALTDLASTLSNFRGNEIMRR
;
A
#
# COMPACT_ATOMS: atom_id res chain seq x y z
N MET A 1 -19.26 -3.14 20.42
CA MET A 1 -17.89 -3.68 20.51
C MET A 1 -17.45 -3.62 21.96
N LYS A 2 -16.48 -4.45 22.39
CA LYS A 2 -15.90 -4.40 23.76
C LYS A 2 -14.71 -3.43 23.86
N TRP A 3 -14.46 -2.69 22.78
CA TRP A 3 -13.31 -1.84 22.53
C TRP A 3 -13.80 -0.63 21.72
N ASP A 4 -13.02 0.44 21.71
CA ASP A 4 -13.40 1.71 21.07
C ASP A 4 -12.68 1.93 19.75
N TRP A 5 -13.40 2.38 18.73
CA TRP A 5 -12.85 2.77 17.44
C TRP A 5 -13.06 4.26 17.20
N TYR A 6 -11.95 4.99 17.09
CA TYR A 6 -11.91 6.41 16.82
C TYR A 6 -11.46 6.68 15.38
N THR A 7 -12.24 7.49 14.64
CA THR A 7 -11.95 7.80 13.23
C THR A 7 -11.68 9.29 13.02
N ARG A 8 -11.87 10.11 14.05
CA ARG A 8 -11.76 11.57 13.98
C ARG A 8 -10.95 12.13 15.15
N PRO A 9 -10.06 13.10 14.92
CA PRO A 9 -9.17 13.65 15.96
C PRO A 9 -9.89 14.44 17.06
N GLU A 10 -11.13 14.87 16.85
CA GLU A 10 -11.90 15.70 17.79
C GLU A 10 -12.54 14.89 18.93
N GLU A 11 -12.36 13.57 18.94
CA GLU A 11 -12.91 12.69 19.96
C GLU A 11 -12.08 12.82 21.25
N ASN A 12 -12.70 13.36 22.31
CA ASN A 12 -12.06 13.45 23.63
C ASN A 12 -11.98 12.05 24.24
N VAL A 13 -10.76 11.52 24.35
CA VAL A 13 -10.52 10.15 24.85
C VAL A 13 -9.60 10.18 26.06
N HIS A 14 -9.95 9.41 27.08
CA HIS A 14 -9.04 9.13 28.17
C HIS A 14 -8.03 8.06 27.71
N ILE A 15 -6.77 8.48 27.55
CA ILE A 15 -5.67 7.58 27.19
C ILE A 15 -4.97 7.13 28.48
N ASP A 16 -4.79 5.82 28.64
CA ASP A 16 -4.02 5.25 29.75
C ASP A 16 -2.59 5.83 29.73
N LYS A 17 -2.04 6.14 30.91
CA LYS A 17 -0.67 6.64 31.10
C LYS A 17 0.38 5.84 30.34
N ARG A 18 0.19 4.53 30.17
CA ARG A 18 1.13 3.68 29.41
C ARG A 18 1.25 4.06 27.93
N TYR A 19 0.28 4.79 27.38
CA TYR A 19 0.25 5.23 25.99
C TYR A 19 0.48 6.74 25.83
N GLU A 20 0.58 7.51 26.91
CA GLU A 20 0.53 8.98 26.89
C GLU A 20 1.64 9.60 26.03
N ASP A 21 2.88 9.13 26.20
CA ASP A 21 4.03 9.62 25.42
C ASP A 21 3.89 9.27 23.93
N ALA A 22 3.53 8.03 23.62
CA ALA A 22 3.34 7.54 22.26
C ALA A 22 2.17 8.25 21.56
N TYR A 23 1.07 8.45 22.27
CA TYR A 23 -0.12 9.14 21.77
C TYR A 23 0.17 10.60 21.48
N THR A 24 0.87 11.30 22.38
CA THR A 24 1.29 12.69 22.18
C THR A 24 2.16 12.82 20.94
N TYR A 25 3.17 11.96 20.80
CA TYR A 25 4.02 11.94 19.62
C TYR A 25 3.24 11.61 18.34
N TRP A 26 2.34 10.64 18.39
CA TRP A 26 1.48 10.28 17.25
C TRP A 26 0.55 11.43 16.81
N LEU A 27 0.00 12.20 17.75
CA LEU A 27 -0.80 13.39 17.43
C LEU A 27 0.00 14.45 16.66
N GLU A 28 1.26 14.67 17.04
CA GLU A 28 2.16 15.56 16.28
C GLU A 28 2.40 15.03 14.86
N GLN A 29 2.43 13.70 14.69
CA GLN A 29 2.62 13.08 13.39
C GLN A 29 1.43 13.29 12.44
N LEU A 30 0.22 13.54 12.94
CA LEU A 30 -0.99 13.77 12.13
C LEU A 30 -0.85 14.95 11.15
N THR A 31 -0.03 15.95 11.50
CA THR A 31 0.15 17.16 10.68
C THR A 31 1.52 17.25 10.01
N THR A 32 2.48 16.43 10.45
CA THR A 32 3.89 16.53 10.03
C THR A 32 4.34 15.39 9.13
N SER A 33 3.66 14.24 9.14
CA SER A 33 4.08 13.09 8.34
C SER A 33 3.74 13.25 6.87
N LYS A 34 4.71 12.94 6.01
CA LYS A 34 4.58 12.97 4.54
C LYS A 34 4.91 11.62 3.89
N VAL A 35 5.19 10.62 4.72
CA VAL A 35 5.61 9.28 4.31
C VAL A 35 5.01 8.27 5.27
N THR A 36 4.97 7.00 4.87
CA THR A 36 4.64 5.90 5.77
C THR A 36 5.65 5.84 6.92
N LYS A 37 5.12 5.71 8.14
CA LYS A 37 5.90 5.50 9.36
C LYS A 37 5.24 4.38 10.15
N ILE A 38 6.06 3.49 10.67
CA ILE A 38 5.61 2.35 11.47
C ILE A 38 6.45 2.35 12.73
N ILE A 39 5.80 2.57 13.86
CA ILE A 39 6.45 2.58 15.18
C ILE A 39 5.81 1.48 16.01
N VAL A 40 6.67 0.62 16.53
CA VAL A 40 6.29 -0.57 17.26
C VAL A 40 6.77 -0.44 18.69
N GLU A 41 5.86 -0.74 19.62
CA GLU A 41 6.15 -0.86 21.04
C GLU A 41 5.49 -2.13 21.57
N ARG A 42 5.81 -2.51 22.80
CA ARG A 42 5.18 -3.67 23.41
C ARG A 42 3.68 -3.41 23.61
N ASP A 43 2.85 -4.28 23.02
CA ASP A 43 1.38 -4.27 23.08
C ASP A 43 0.66 -3.14 22.32
N PHE A 44 1.38 -2.37 21.49
CA PHE A 44 0.76 -1.39 20.59
C PHE A 44 1.67 -1.00 19.42
N MET A 45 1.07 -0.49 18.36
CA MET A 45 1.81 0.12 17.24
C MET A 45 1.02 1.29 16.68
N TYR A 46 1.74 2.26 16.11
CA TYR A 46 1.13 3.47 15.58
C TYR A 46 1.97 4.06 14.45
N GLY A 47 1.37 4.95 13.68
CA GLY A 47 2.10 5.65 12.62
C GLY A 47 1.20 6.22 11.54
N SER A 48 1.75 6.29 10.34
CA SER A 48 1.11 6.83 9.14
C SER A 48 1.25 5.84 7.98
N LEU A 49 0.28 5.84 7.09
CA LEU A 49 0.22 4.98 5.91
C LEU A 49 -0.24 5.79 4.71
N THR A 50 0.48 5.70 3.60
CA THR A 50 0.02 6.21 2.31
C THR A 50 -1.21 5.42 1.85
N LEU A 51 -2.34 6.11 1.60
CA LEU A 51 -3.63 5.46 1.29
C LEU A 51 -3.98 5.47 -0.20
N ASP A 52 -3.82 6.60 -0.86
CA ASP A 52 -4.21 6.77 -2.27
C ASP A 52 -3.04 7.32 -3.07
N TYR A 53 -2.76 6.67 -4.21
CA TYR A 53 -1.76 7.10 -5.19
C TYR A 53 -2.38 7.57 -6.52
N GLU A 54 -3.70 7.43 -6.73
CA GLU A 54 -4.37 7.82 -7.99
C GLU A 54 -4.31 9.33 -8.31
N GLN A 55 -3.77 10.14 -7.41
CA GLN A 55 -3.67 11.56 -7.65
C GLN A 55 -2.51 11.86 -8.62
N LEU A 56 -2.89 12.28 -9.84
CA LEU A 56 -2.06 13.02 -10.81
C LEU A 56 -1.02 13.88 -10.09
N GLU A 57 0.20 13.96 -10.63
CA GLU A 57 1.47 14.53 -10.12
C GLU A 57 1.45 15.88 -9.34
N ARG A 58 0.28 16.48 -9.09
CA ARG A 58 0.09 17.81 -8.49
C ARG A 58 -0.72 17.83 -7.19
N GLU A 59 -1.35 16.76 -6.74
CA GLU A 59 -2.05 16.74 -5.44
C GLU A 59 -1.22 16.02 -4.35
N PRO A 60 -1.30 16.50 -3.09
CA PRO A 60 -0.55 15.89 -2.00
C PRO A 60 -1.07 14.48 -1.70
N GLN A 61 -0.15 13.52 -1.65
CA GLN A 61 -0.42 12.13 -1.31
C GLN A 61 -1.29 12.00 -0.06
N LYS A 62 -2.40 11.25 -0.16
CA LYS A 62 -3.32 11.08 0.96
C LYS A 62 -2.70 10.16 2.01
N MET A 63 -2.53 10.69 3.22
CA MET A 63 -1.99 9.97 4.36
C MET A 63 -3.11 9.59 5.32
N GLY A 64 -3.14 8.33 5.71
CA GLY A 64 -3.88 7.82 6.86
C GLY A 64 -2.96 7.71 8.07
N HIS A 65 -3.52 7.81 9.26
CA HIS A 65 -2.82 7.64 10.53
C HIS A 65 -3.53 6.62 11.39
N TYR A 66 -2.76 5.74 12.01
CA TYR A 66 -3.31 4.67 12.83
C TYR A 66 -2.65 4.60 14.20
N PHE A 67 -3.41 4.16 15.19
CA PHE A 67 -2.92 3.76 16.50
C PHE A 67 -3.69 2.52 16.94
N VAL A 68 -3.01 1.40 17.07
CA VAL A 68 -3.61 0.10 17.34
C VAL A 68 -3.11 -0.41 18.69
N THR A 69 -4.03 -0.68 19.60
CA THR A 69 -3.75 -1.32 20.88
C THR A 69 -4.61 -2.57 21.07
N ARG A 70 -4.65 -3.14 22.27
CA ARG A 70 -5.62 -4.20 22.63
C ARG A 70 -7.00 -3.65 22.99
N ASP A 71 -7.09 -2.37 23.34
CA ASP A 71 -8.27 -1.76 23.96
C ASP A 71 -8.99 -0.80 23.00
N PHE A 72 -8.26 -0.22 22.04
CA PHE A 72 -8.80 0.75 21.09
C PHE A 72 -8.06 0.73 19.75
N LEU A 73 -8.71 1.32 18.75
CA LEU A 73 -8.17 1.58 17.41
C LEU A 73 -8.41 3.05 17.02
N TRP A 74 -7.39 3.69 16.47
CA TRP A 74 -7.51 4.95 15.75
C TRP A 74 -7.20 4.75 14.28
N THR A 75 -8.00 5.35 13.39
CA THR A 75 -7.78 5.37 11.93
C THR A 75 -8.20 6.71 11.34
N ILE A 76 -7.36 7.73 11.47
CA ILE A 76 -7.63 9.09 10.98
C ILE A 76 -7.22 9.21 9.51
N GLY A 77 -8.07 9.79 8.66
CA GLY A 77 -7.78 10.00 7.23
C GLY A 77 -8.03 8.79 6.33
N PHE A 78 -8.40 7.65 6.92
CA PHE A 78 -8.93 6.49 6.19
C PHE A 78 -10.31 6.80 5.61
N ASP A 79 -10.66 6.17 4.49
CA ASP A 79 -11.98 6.37 3.87
C ASP A 79 -13.10 5.92 4.83
N GLU A 80 -14.09 6.78 5.01
CA GLU A 80 -15.21 6.53 5.92
C GLU A 80 -15.99 5.28 5.49
N LEU A 81 -16.15 5.05 4.18
CA LEU A 81 -16.87 3.88 3.67
C LEU A 81 -16.14 2.57 4.01
N TYR A 82 -14.81 2.54 3.96
CA TYR A 82 -14.03 1.36 4.36
C TYR A 82 -14.14 1.13 5.86
N CYS A 83 -14.00 2.19 6.67
CA CYS A 83 -14.16 2.10 8.12
C CYS A 83 -15.57 1.60 8.52
N GLU A 84 -16.62 2.12 7.89
CA GLU A 84 -18.00 1.68 8.11
C GLU A 84 -18.19 0.21 7.75
N THR A 85 -17.68 -0.22 6.59
CA THR A 85 -17.76 -1.60 6.12
C THR A 85 -17.16 -2.57 7.14
N VAL A 86 -15.95 -2.28 7.63
CA VAL A 86 -15.28 -3.07 8.67
C VAL A 86 -16.05 -3.00 10.00
N ALA A 87 -16.58 -1.83 10.37
CA ALA A 87 -17.33 -1.66 11.61
C ALA A 87 -18.61 -2.52 11.65
N THR A 88 -19.27 -2.72 10.51
CA THR A 88 -20.47 -3.58 10.43
C THR A 88 -20.18 -5.06 10.70
N LYS A 89 -18.93 -5.53 10.50
CA LYS A 89 -18.54 -6.93 10.72
C LYS A 89 -18.34 -7.31 12.19
N GLN A 90 -18.30 -6.32 13.10
CA GLN A 90 -18.25 -6.50 14.57
C GLN A 90 -17.14 -7.43 15.10
N TYR A 91 -15.88 -7.01 14.95
CA TYR A 91 -14.73 -7.75 15.47
C TYR A 91 -14.64 -7.76 17.01
N ASP A 92 -14.07 -8.85 17.53
CA ASP A 92 -13.85 -9.03 18.97
C ASP A 92 -12.70 -8.15 19.49
N THR A 93 -11.74 -7.80 18.63
CA THR A 93 -10.56 -7.00 18.99
C THR A 93 -10.29 -5.86 18.01
N PRO A 94 -9.71 -4.74 18.47
CA PRO A 94 -9.25 -3.66 17.59
C PRO A 94 -8.17 -4.10 16.61
N ILE A 95 -7.31 -5.06 17.01
CA ILE A 95 -6.24 -5.61 16.18
C ILE A 95 -6.82 -6.33 14.96
N GLU A 96 -7.85 -7.15 15.16
CA GLU A 96 -8.50 -7.86 14.06
C GLU A 96 -9.22 -6.89 13.11
N ALA A 97 -9.92 -5.88 13.65
CA ALA A 97 -10.54 -4.83 12.84
C ALA A 97 -9.52 -4.06 12.00
N PHE A 98 -8.36 -3.72 12.58
CA PHE A 98 -7.29 -3.05 11.85
C PHE A 98 -6.79 -3.88 10.68
N TYR A 99 -6.55 -5.18 10.88
CA TYR A 99 -6.09 -6.04 9.79
C TYR A 99 -7.15 -6.27 8.71
N ASP A 100 -8.43 -6.26 9.07
CA ASP A 100 -9.50 -6.32 8.06
C ASP A 100 -9.55 -5.03 7.25
N LEU A 101 -9.37 -3.87 7.88
CA LEU A 101 -9.26 -2.59 7.16
C LEU A 101 -8.11 -2.59 6.16
N LEU A 102 -6.93 -3.12 6.54
CA LEU A 102 -5.81 -3.29 5.62
C LEU A 102 -6.15 -4.27 4.50
N ALA A 103 -6.81 -5.39 4.82
CA ALA A 103 -7.21 -6.38 3.83
C ALA A 103 -8.19 -5.80 2.81
N GLU A 104 -9.22 -5.05 3.25
CA GLU A 104 -10.19 -4.38 2.38
C GLU A 104 -9.50 -3.36 1.47
N LYS A 105 -8.57 -2.58 2.01
CA LYS A 105 -7.82 -1.60 1.20
C LYS A 105 -6.96 -2.27 0.12
N MET A 106 -6.35 -3.43 0.41
CA MET A 106 -5.64 -4.21 -0.60
C MET A 106 -6.54 -4.76 -1.71
N ASP A 107 -7.83 -4.98 -1.43
CA ASP A 107 -8.76 -5.47 -2.44
C ASP A 107 -8.94 -4.46 -3.58
N PHE A 108 -8.96 -3.17 -3.21
CA PHE A 108 -8.95 -2.06 -4.16
C PHE A 108 -7.68 -2.05 -5.03
N TYR A 109 -6.51 -2.34 -4.45
CA TYR A 109 -5.26 -2.36 -5.20
C TYR A 109 -5.18 -3.46 -6.26
N PHE A 110 -5.92 -4.57 -6.12
CA PHE A 110 -5.98 -5.56 -7.21
C PHE A 110 -6.58 -4.97 -8.48
N HIS A 111 -7.61 -4.12 -8.38
CA HIS A 111 -8.21 -3.49 -9.55
C HIS A 111 -7.19 -2.60 -10.29
N GLY A 112 -6.40 -1.82 -9.55
CA GLY A 112 -5.35 -0.99 -10.16
C GLY A 112 -4.21 -1.81 -10.78
N ILE A 113 -3.89 -2.97 -10.23
CA ILE A 113 -2.92 -3.91 -10.81
C ILE A 113 -3.48 -4.57 -12.08
N ASP A 114 -4.77 -4.91 -12.12
CA ASP A 114 -5.43 -5.48 -13.31
C ASP A 114 -5.43 -4.45 -14.47
N GLU A 115 -5.76 -3.19 -14.20
CA GLU A 115 -5.70 -2.11 -15.21
C GLU A 115 -4.28 -1.88 -15.73
N TYR A 116 -3.29 -1.97 -14.84
CA TYR A 116 -1.88 -1.91 -15.21
C TYR A 116 -1.48 -3.07 -16.14
N GLU A 117 -1.89 -4.30 -15.81
CA GLU A 117 -1.61 -5.49 -16.61
C GLU A 117 -2.14 -5.34 -18.04
N GLU A 118 -3.39 -4.88 -18.19
CA GLU A 118 -3.99 -4.66 -19.51
C GLU A 118 -3.14 -3.71 -20.37
N ARG A 119 -2.66 -2.60 -19.79
CA ARG A 119 -1.80 -1.64 -20.48
C ARG A 119 -0.43 -2.18 -20.84
N LEU A 120 0.19 -2.95 -19.93
CA LEU A 120 1.45 -3.63 -20.20
C LEU A 120 1.29 -4.61 -21.37
N MET A 121 0.24 -5.43 -21.38
CA MET A 121 -0.03 -6.39 -22.45
C MET A 121 -0.29 -5.69 -23.80
N MET A 122 -1.03 -4.57 -23.81
CA MET A 122 -1.25 -3.79 -25.04
C MET A 122 0.09 -3.26 -25.60
N THR A 123 0.91 -2.68 -24.74
CA THR A 123 2.24 -2.16 -25.10
C THR A 123 3.13 -3.29 -25.63
N GLN A 124 3.17 -4.46 -25.00
CA GLN A 124 3.93 -5.61 -25.49
C GLN A 124 3.49 -6.05 -26.90
N ARG A 125 2.17 -6.05 -27.18
CA ARG A 125 1.64 -6.43 -28.51
C ARG A 125 1.99 -5.43 -29.60
N GLU A 126 1.81 -4.14 -29.33
CA GLU A 126 2.09 -3.09 -30.32
C GLU A 126 3.57 -3.04 -30.73
N MET A 127 4.47 -3.39 -29.80
CA MET A 127 5.91 -3.43 -30.05
C MET A 127 6.36 -4.53 -31.02
N SER A 128 5.54 -5.57 -31.21
CA SER A 128 5.85 -6.71 -32.09
C SER A 128 5.88 -6.37 -33.59
N GLY A 129 5.50 -5.14 -33.98
CA GLY A 129 5.45 -4.70 -35.38
C GLY A 129 6.49 -3.64 -35.76
N GLN A 130 6.61 -2.55 -34.99
CA GLN A 130 7.57 -1.43 -35.15
C GLN A 130 7.73 -0.73 -33.80
N VAL A 131 8.87 -0.07 -33.52
CA VAL A 131 9.07 0.78 -32.32
C VAL A 131 9.12 2.25 -32.72
N PRO A 132 8.01 3.00 -32.61
CA PRO A 132 8.02 4.46 -32.68
C PRO A 132 8.78 5.07 -31.48
N PRO A 133 9.31 6.30 -31.59
CA PRO A 133 9.90 7.01 -30.44
C PRO A 133 8.94 7.17 -29.25
N GLU A 134 7.64 7.25 -29.54
CA GLU A 134 6.55 7.38 -28.56
C GLU A 134 6.47 6.18 -27.60
N PHE A 135 6.98 5.03 -28.03
CA PHE A 135 6.97 3.78 -27.27
C PHE A 135 7.88 3.81 -26.04
N MET A 136 8.99 4.55 -26.10
CA MET A 136 9.88 4.69 -24.95
C MET A 136 9.19 5.43 -23.80
N ASN A 137 8.37 6.44 -24.12
CA ASN A 137 7.63 7.18 -23.10
C ASN A 137 6.59 6.29 -22.39
N GLU A 138 5.91 5.41 -23.14
CA GLU A 138 4.97 4.45 -22.56
C GLU A 138 5.67 3.45 -21.63
N ILE A 139 6.82 2.90 -22.07
CA ILE A 139 7.64 2.01 -21.23
C ILE A 139 8.09 2.72 -19.93
N PHE A 140 8.53 3.98 -20.01
CA PHE A 140 8.87 4.76 -18.81
C PHE A 140 7.65 5.01 -17.93
N GLY A 141 6.48 5.26 -18.52
CA GLY A 141 5.21 5.37 -17.81
C GLY A 141 4.88 4.11 -17.01
N LEU A 142 4.90 2.96 -17.68
CA LEU A 142 4.68 1.64 -17.07
C LEU A 142 5.70 1.34 -15.96
N ARG A 143 6.98 1.66 -16.17
CA ARG A 143 8.04 1.46 -15.17
C ARG A 143 7.79 2.28 -13.92
N ASN A 144 7.53 3.59 -14.08
CA ASN A 144 7.26 4.48 -12.96
C ASN A 144 5.99 4.05 -12.21
N GLU A 145 4.98 3.56 -12.92
CA GLU A 145 3.73 3.12 -12.33
C GLU A 145 3.86 1.85 -11.48
N ILE A 146 4.56 0.84 -11.98
CA ILE A 146 4.76 -0.40 -11.20
C ILE A 146 5.70 -0.19 -10.01
N GLU A 147 6.67 0.71 -10.12
CA GLU A 147 7.48 1.17 -8.98
C GLU A 147 6.59 1.84 -7.92
N ARG A 148 5.64 2.67 -8.32
CA ARG A 148 4.70 3.33 -7.39
C ARG A 148 3.75 2.35 -6.71
N TRP A 149 3.29 1.33 -7.43
CA TRP A 149 2.53 0.23 -6.82
C TRP A 149 3.37 -0.52 -5.78
N SER A 150 4.64 -0.81 -6.09
CA SER A 150 5.58 -1.40 -5.13
C SER A 150 5.71 -0.54 -3.87
N ASP A 151 5.98 0.76 -4.02
CA ASP A 151 6.13 1.70 -2.90
C ASP A 151 4.85 1.82 -2.05
N THR A 152 3.68 1.61 -2.66
CA THR A 152 2.39 1.63 -1.97
C THR A 152 2.15 0.33 -1.18
N VAL A 153 2.50 -0.83 -1.73
CA VAL A 153 2.17 -2.14 -1.13
C VAL A 153 3.24 -2.62 -0.14
N VAL A 154 4.52 -2.33 -0.37
CA VAL A 154 5.62 -2.75 0.53
C VAL A 154 5.38 -2.38 1.99
N PRO A 155 4.91 -1.16 2.34
CA PRO A 155 4.63 -0.81 3.72
C PRO A 155 3.54 -1.64 4.39
N TYR A 156 2.60 -2.20 3.63
CA TYR A 156 1.61 -3.12 4.21
C TYR A 156 2.25 -4.44 4.65
N ARG A 157 3.27 -4.94 3.94
CA ARG A 157 4.04 -6.11 4.39
C ARG A 157 4.80 -5.77 5.67
N GLU A 158 5.37 -4.57 5.76
CA GLU A 158 6.01 -4.08 6.97
C GLU A 158 5.01 -4.00 8.14
N LEU A 159 3.78 -3.51 7.94
CA LEU A 159 2.73 -3.48 8.97
C LEU A 159 2.37 -4.88 9.51
N LEU A 160 2.35 -5.89 8.64
CA LEU A 160 2.09 -7.27 9.06
C LEU A 160 3.22 -7.83 9.92
N MET A 161 4.47 -7.48 9.61
CA MET A 161 5.64 -7.85 10.41
C MET A 161 5.66 -7.08 11.73
N ALA A 162 5.42 -5.77 11.68
CA ALA A 162 5.38 -4.86 12.82
C ALA A 162 4.35 -5.30 13.87
N GLY A 163 3.17 -5.78 13.46
CA GLY A 163 2.23 -6.28 14.46
C GLY A 163 2.64 -7.59 15.11
N ARG A 164 3.40 -8.47 14.43
CA ARG A 164 4.00 -9.65 15.08
C ARG A 164 4.99 -9.23 16.17
N GLU A 165 5.70 -8.12 15.95
CA GLU A 165 6.60 -7.53 16.94
C GLU A 165 5.83 -6.83 18.08
N ALA A 166 4.77 -6.09 17.76
CA ALA A 166 3.97 -5.36 18.75
C ALA A 166 3.20 -6.29 19.68
N PHE A 167 2.58 -7.33 19.12
CA PHE A 167 1.58 -8.16 19.79
C PHE A 167 2.07 -9.58 20.10
N LEU A 168 3.30 -9.71 20.63
CA LEU A 168 3.96 -11.00 20.92
C LEU A 168 3.14 -12.00 21.76
N ASN A 169 2.22 -11.52 22.60
CA ASN A 169 1.38 -12.39 23.43
C ASN A 169 0.07 -12.84 22.72
N ILE A 170 -0.09 -12.54 21.44
CA ILE A 170 -1.22 -12.96 20.61
C ILE A 170 -0.65 -13.71 19.40
N ASN A 171 -1.22 -14.87 19.10
CA ASN A 171 -0.93 -15.53 17.84
C ASN A 171 -1.77 -14.88 16.73
N LEU A 172 -1.18 -13.93 15.98
CA LEU A 172 -1.89 -13.23 14.92
C LEU A 172 -2.36 -14.16 13.79
N ASP A 173 -1.70 -15.30 13.58
CA ASP A 173 -2.12 -16.28 12.58
C ASP A 173 -3.46 -16.97 12.93
N ASP A 174 -3.96 -16.84 14.16
CA ASP A 174 -5.30 -17.32 14.52
C ASP A 174 -6.41 -16.33 14.11
N LEU A 175 -6.04 -15.09 13.75
CA LEU A 175 -6.99 -14.06 13.30
C LEU A 175 -7.21 -14.17 11.79
N ASN A 176 -8.46 -14.39 11.37
CA ASN A 176 -8.79 -14.53 9.95
C ASN A 176 -8.44 -13.27 9.15
N ALA A 177 -8.69 -12.08 9.72
CA ALA A 177 -8.36 -10.81 9.09
C ALA A 177 -6.85 -10.64 8.85
N TYR A 178 -6.02 -11.02 9.82
CA TYR A 178 -4.56 -10.98 9.69
C TYR A 178 -4.05 -11.92 8.59
N ARG A 179 -4.57 -13.17 8.56
CA ARG A 179 -4.22 -14.13 7.52
C ARG A 179 -4.64 -13.65 6.14
N LEU A 180 -5.84 -13.09 6.01
CA LEU A 180 -6.34 -12.56 4.76
C LEU A 180 -5.48 -11.39 4.25
N ALA A 181 -5.16 -10.43 5.13
CA ALA A 181 -4.24 -9.33 4.81
C ALA A 181 -2.87 -9.86 4.38
N THR A 182 -2.33 -10.88 5.06
CA THR A 182 -1.07 -11.53 4.70
C THR A 182 -1.11 -12.16 3.31
N TYR A 183 -2.15 -12.91 2.99
CA TYR A 183 -2.28 -13.51 1.66
C TYR A 183 -2.46 -12.46 0.56
N ARG A 184 -3.25 -11.41 0.81
CA ARG A 184 -3.48 -10.34 -0.15
C ARG A 184 -2.18 -9.55 -0.43
N VAL A 185 -1.43 -9.18 0.60
CA VAL A 185 -0.16 -8.45 0.41
C VAL A 185 0.85 -9.29 -0.35
N ASN A 186 0.98 -10.58 -0.01
CA ASN A 186 1.93 -11.46 -0.68
C ASN A 186 1.55 -11.64 -2.15
N ARG A 187 0.25 -11.79 -2.45
CA ARG A 187 -0.24 -11.89 -3.83
C ARG A 187 0.05 -10.62 -4.62
N LEU A 188 -0.24 -9.42 -4.06
CA LEU A 188 0.07 -8.15 -4.71
C LEU A 188 1.56 -8.01 -5.01
N LEU A 189 2.42 -8.29 -4.04
CA LEU A 189 3.87 -8.17 -4.21
C LEU A 189 4.40 -9.14 -5.27
N THR A 190 3.91 -10.38 -5.32
CA THR A 190 4.27 -11.32 -6.38
C THR A 190 3.86 -10.82 -7.76
N LEU A 191 2.67 -10.24 -7.92
CA LEU A 191 2.23 -9.66 -9.20
C LEU A 191 3.12 -8.45 -9.58
N ILE A 192 3.38 -7.57 -8.63
CA ILE A 192 4.23 -6.38 -8.83
C ILE A 192 5.64 -6.78 -9.26
N GLU A 193 6.26 -7.73 -8.57
CA GLU A 193 7.59 -8.26 -8.90
C GLU A 193 7.60 -8.85 -10.31
N HIS A 194 6.59 -9.65 -10.67
CA HIS A 194 6.46 -10.21 -12.01
C HIS A 194 6.38 -9.12 -13.09
N TYR A 195 5.54 -8.12 -12.89
CA TYR A 195 5.36 -7.04 -13.87
C TYR A 195 6.57 -6.10 -13.97
N GLN A 196 7.31 -5.90 -12.88
CA GLN A 196 8.60 -5.20 -12.92
C GLN A 196 9.59 -5.91 -13.85
N GLU A 197 9.67 -7.24 -13.78
CA GLU A 197 10.52 -8.03 -14.69
C GLU A 197 10.07 -7.89 -16.15
N ASP A 198 8.76 -7.93 -16.42
CA ASP A 198 8.22 -7.76 -17.77
C ASP A 198 8.54 -6.39 -18.38
N VAL A 199 8.46 -5.31 -17.61
CA VAL A 199 8.82 -3.96 -18.08
C VAL A 199 10.32 -3.84 -18.34
N ILE A 200 11.16 -4.48 -17.52
CA ILE A 200 12.60 -4.53 -17.76
C ILE A 200 12.88 -5.24 -19.10
N ALA A 201 12.29 -6.41 -19.32
CA ALA A 201 12.43 -7.14 -20.57
C ALA A 201 11.94 -6.33 -21.79
N LEU A 202 10.84 -5.60 -21.63
CA LEU A 202 10.32 -4.71 -22.66
C LEU A 202 11.29 -3.56 -23.00
N THR A 203 11.93 -2.98 -21.98
CA THR A 203 12.95 -1.93 -22.14
C THR A 203 14.17 -2.43 -22.91
N ASP A 204 14.63 -3.64 -22.60
CA ASP A 204 15.78 -4.28 -23.27
C ASP A 204 15.49 -4.58 -24.74
N LEU A 205 14.28 -5.06 -25.04
CA LEU A 205 13.82 -5.29 -26.40
C LEU A 205 13.77 -3.99 -27.21
N ALA A 206 13.20 -2.91 -26.63
CA ALA A 206 13.11 -1.60 -27.29
C ALA A 206 14.50 -1.02 -27.61
N SER A 207 15.44 -1.17 -26.69
CA SER A 207 16.84 -0.75 -26.85
C SER A 207 17.52 -1.52 -27.99
N THR A 208 17.30 -2.84 -28.05
CA THR A 208 17.87 -3.71 -29.10
C THR A 208 17.34 -3.35 -30.49
N LEU A 209 16.02 -3.14 -30.62
CA LEU A 209 15.38 -2.76 -31.89
C LEU A 209 15.83 -1.37 -32.37
N SER A 210 16.00 -0.42 -31.45
CA SER A 210 16.49 0.92 -31.74
C SER A 210 17.94 0.90 -32.28
N ASN A 211 18.81 0.11 -31.65
CA ASN A 211 20.20 -0.07 -32.09
C ASN A 211 20.29 -0.74 -33.48
N PHE A 212 19.44 -1.74 -33.74
CA PHE A 212 19.38 -2.39 -35.05
C PHE A 212 19.05 -1.38 -36.16
N ARG A 213 18.07 -0.49 -35.93
CA ARG A 213 17.70 0.57 -36.88
C ARG A 213 18.79 1.62 -37.07
N GLY A 214 19.44 2.06 -36.00
CA GLY A 214 20.57 3.00 -36.07
C GLY A 214 21.69 2.46 -36.97
N ASN A 215 21.99 1.16 -36.84
CA ASN A 215 22.99 0.47 -37.65
C ASN A 215 22.58 0.29 -39.12
N GLU A 216 21.29 0.07 -39.42
CA GLU A 216 20.81 0.01 -40.81
C GLU A 216 20.85 1.37 -41.52
N ILE A 217 20.50 2.46 -40.83
CA ILE A 217 20.56 3.82 -41.38
C ILE A 217 22.01 4.23 -41.69
N MET A 218 22.96 3.91 -40.82
CA MET A 218 24.39 4.21 -41.05
C MET A 218 25.02 3.39 -42.18
N ARG A 219 24.40 2.28 -42.61
CA ARG A 219 24.91 1.40 -43.69
C ARG A 219 24.32 1.72 -45.07
N ARG A 220 23.38 2.67 -45.18
CA ARG A 220 22.84 3.18 -46.45
C ARG A 220 23.50 4.50 -46.81
#